data_AF-A0A4Y2G480-F1
#
_entry.id   AF-A0A4Y2G480-F1
#
_cell.length_a   1.000
_cell.length_b   1.000
_cell.length_c   1.000
_cell.angle_alpha   90.00
_cell.angle_beta   90.00
_cell.angle_gamma   90.00
#
_symmetry.space_group_name_H-M   'P 1'
#
loop_
_entity.id
_entity.type
_entity.pdbx_description
1 polymer ?
#
loop_
_entity_poly.entity_id
_entity_poly.type
_entity_poly.pdbx_seq_one_letter_code
_entity_poly.pdbx_strand_id
1 'polypeptide(L)'
;MEAIRIMYTREKKTFSCEHCDQVFPRISDLLRLKRTDHSAPPAPRVARPPTRKSGRNALGAYSSHFMMPNSDAALDLLLFLEDIRQEMHDIILPELEEKRSIKCYYVSKIRFSMETPVGDAEYCSPYFRNKVVIELDISMIAEHIEQAFDKVKLSLNDFLKNGSVWVFDSVISHMEIKTATYHLLAPRSYIPLPSKLAAKKALINIKNVDKKCLVWCVLAALYLVELYPERVSHYLPLQQELRLGNVTCLVQSCKDPTIEKLNNLRINVFGYEDEEVFPLYISKREDNRAINLLYITQGDGKHY
;
A
#
# COMPACT_ATOMS: atom_id res chain seq x y z
N MET A 1 -18.26 23.70 -35.88
CA MET A 1 -17.30 22.60 -36.03
C MET A 1 -15.91 23.20 -35.97
N GLU A 2 -15.14 22.94 -34.92
CA GLU A 2 -13.71 22.61 -35.02
C GLU A 2 -13.21 22.14 -33.65
N ALA A 3 -12.72 20.91 -33.61
CA ALA A 3 -12.23 20.24 -32.41
C ALA A 3 -10.72 20.48 -32.30
N ILE A 4 -10.27 21.04 -31.18
CA ILE A 4 -8.84 21.17 -30.86
C ILE A 4 -8.36 19.82 -30.32
N ARG A 5 -7.67 19.05 -31.17
CA ARG A 5 -6.88 17.87 -30.77
C ARG A 5 -5.60 18.33 -30.09
N ILE A 6 -5.47 18.11 -28.78
CA ILE A 6 -4.17 18.18 -28.09
C ILE A 6 -3.48 16.83 -28.27
N MET A 7 -2.46 16.78 -29.13
CA MET A 7 -1.58 15.61 -29.26
C MET A 7 -0.47 15.70 -28.21
N TYR A 8 -0.47 14.78 -27.25
CA TYR A 8 0.63 14.61 -26.29
C TYR A 8 1.75 13.82 -26.98
N THR A 9 2.77 14.50 -27.50
CA THR A 9 3.98 13.85 -28.02
C THR A 9 4.85 13.42 -26.83
N ARG A 10 4.84 12.11 -26.51
CA ARG A 10 5.81 11.48 -25.60
C ARG A 10 7.20 11.54 -26.25
N GLU A 11 8.07 12.43 -25.79
CA GLU A 11 9.49 12.37 -26.16
C GLU A 11 10.08 11.04 -25.70
N LYS A 12 10.61 10.26 -26.65
CA LYS A 12 11.31 9.00 -26.36
C LYS A 12 12.69 9.35 -25.81
N LYS A 13 12.87 9.24 -24.49
CA LYS A 13 14.16 9.42 -23.82
C LYS A 13 15.14 8.33 -24.27
N THR A 14 16.31 8.73 -24.77
CA THR A 14 17.41 7.83 -25.20
C THR A 14 18.55 7.86 -24.19
N PHE A 15 19.39 6.81 -24.19
CA PHE A 15 20.47 6.59 -23.21
C PHE A 15 21.78 6.31 -23.93
N SER A 16 22.84 7.09 -23.70
CA SER A 16 24.14 6.98 -24.39
C SER A 16 25.21 6.28 -23.53
N CYS A 17 26.12 5.55 -24.17
CA CYS A 17 27.30 4.95 -23.53
C CYS A 17 28.50 5.89 -23.61
N GLU A 18 29.07 6.25 -22.46
CA GLU A 18 30.22 7.17 -22.39
C GLU A 18 31.56 6.53 -22.81
N HIS A 19 31.61 5.20 -22.99
CA HIS A 19 32.84 4.48 -23.35
C HIS A 19 32.94 4.20 -24.85
N CYS A 20 31.83 4.28 -25.59
CA CYS A 20 31.78 3.95 -27.01
C CYS A 20 30.74 4.76 -27.81
N ASP A 21 30.17 5.80 -27.20
CA ASP A 21 29.18 6.74 -27.76
C ASP A 21 27.92 6.14 -28.42
N GLN A 22 27.63 4.86 -28.12
CA GLN A 22 26.43 4.19 -28.64
C GLN A 22 25.17 4.65 -27.90
N VAL A 23 24.09 4.92 -28.64
CA VAL A 23 22.81 5.42 -28.11
C VAL A 23 21.74 4.35 -28.17
N PHE A 24 21.08 4.13 -27.03
CA PHE A 24 20.08 3.10 -26.84
C PHE A 24 18.70 3.67 -26.54
N PRO A 25 17.63 3.08 -27.09
CA PRO A 25 16.26 3.48 -26.81
C PRO A 25 15.78 2.98 -25.43
N ARG A 26 16.49 2.03 -24.82
CA ARG A 26 16.20 1.46 -23.50
C ARG A 26 17.47 1.41 -22.67
N ILE A 27 17.35 1.78 -21.40
CA ILE A 27 18.48 1.74 -20.45
C ILE A 27 19.02 0.31 -20.27
N SER A 28 18.18 -0.72 -20.45
CA SER A 28 18.56 -2.14 -20.41
C SER A 28 19.65 -2.49 -21.42
N ASP A 29 19.58 -1.90 -22.61
CA ASP A 29 20.48 -2.22 -23.71
C ASP A 29 21.86 -1.58 -23.49
N LEU A 30 21.87 -0.35 -22.96
CA LEU A 30 23.07 0.34 -22.51
C LEU A 30 23.79 -0.42 -21.40
N LEU A 31 23.04 -0.88 -20.39
CA LEU A 31 23.59 -1.64 -19.26
C LEU A 31 24.10 -3.03 -19.68
N ARG A 32 23.60 -3.60 -20.78
CA ARG A 32 24.13 -4.86 -21.34
C ARG A 32 25.46 -4.63 -22.05
N LEU A 33 25.56 -3.58 -22.87
CA LEU A 33 26.80 -3.24 -23.60
C LEU A 33 27.98 -2.98 -22.65
N LYS A 34 27.76 -2.19 -21.59
CA LYS A 34 28.80 -1.94 -20.57
C LYS A 34 29.30 -3.23 -19.88
N ARG A 35 28.49 -4.30 -19.89
CA ARG A 35 28.84 -5.59 -19.28
C ARG A 35 29.59 -6.54 -20.21
N THR A 36 29.21 -6.61 -21.48
CA THR A 36 29.86 -7.54 -22.43
C THR A 36 31.17 -6.98 -22.97
N ASP A 37 31.21 -5.68 -23.22
CA ASP A 37 32.26 -5.07 -24.03
C ASP A 37 33.22 -4.22 -23.17
N HIS A 38 32.85 -3.90 -21.93
CA HIS A 38 33.61 -3.01 -21.05
C HIS A 38 33.89 -3.57 -19.64
N SER A 39 33.46 -4.80 -19.31
CA SER A 39 33.74 -5.42 -18.00
C SER A 39 34.83 -6.50 -18.07
N ALA A 40 35.66 -6.60 -17.02
CA ALA A 40 36.66 -7.66 -16.89
C ALA A 40 36.01 -9.04 -16.60
N PRO A 41 36.65 -10.18 -16.95
CA PRO A 41 36.06 -11.50 -16.79
C PRO A 41 35.77 -11.86 -15.32
N PRO A 42 34.63 -12.51 -15.01
CA PRO A 42 34.29 -12.88 -13.64
C PRO A 42 35.09 -14.11 -13.17
N ALA A 43 35.50 -14.10 -11.90
CA ALA A 43 36.14 -15.25 -11.26
C ALA A 43 35.16 -16.40 -11.03
N PRO A 44 35.58 -17.69 -11.07
CA PRO A 44 34.67 -18.83 -10.97
C PRO A 44 34.11 -18.97 -9.55
N ARG A 45 32.80 -19.27 -9.41
CA ARG A 45 32.18 -19.56 -8.11
C ARG A 45 31.43 -20.89 -8.10
N VAL A 46 31.61 -21.59 -6.98
CA VAL A 46 31.02 -22.89 -6.64
C VAL A 46 29.57 -22.69 -6.15
N ALA A 47 28.63 -23.46 -6.70
CA ALA A 47 27.22 -23.39 -6.37
C ALA A 47 26.91 -23.94 -4.95
N ARG A 48 25.97 -23.31 -4.24
CA ARG A 48 25.37 -23.82 -2.99
C ARG A 48 23.84 -23.83 -3.10
N PRO A 49 23.13 -24.82 -2.51
CA PRO A 49 21.69 -24.95 -2.68
C PRO A 49 20.89 -23.93 -1.85
N PRO A 50 19.64 -23.60 -2.26
CA PRO A 50 18.82 -22.59 -1.61
C PRO A 50 18.29 -23.07 -0.25
N THR A 51 18.43 -22.25 0.79
CA THR A 51 17.84 -22.49 2.12
C THR A 51 16.79 -21.43 2.44
N ARG A 52 15.54 -21.86 2.65
CA ARG A 52 14.40 -21.04 3.08
C ARG A 52 14.53 -20.73 4.58
N LYS A 53 14.62 -19.46 4.98
CA LYS A 53 14.70 -19.05 6.39
C LYS A 53 13.48 -18.20 6.76
N SER A 54 12.59 -18.76 7.59
CA SER A 54 11.53 -18.02 8.28
C SER A 54 12.03 -17.62 9.66
N GLY A 55 11.80 -16.38 10.08
CA GLY A 55 12.23 -15.86 11.38
C GLY A 55 11.17 -14.97 12.03
N ARG A 56 10.99 -15.10 13.35
CA ARG A 56 10.12 -14.23 14.17
C ARG A 56 10.94 -13.06 14.73
N ASN A 57 10.40 -11.85 14.64
CA ASN A 57 11.03 -10.61 15.12
C ASN A 57 10.85 -10.48 16.65
N ALA A 58 11.64 -9.60 17.29
CA ALA A 58 11.71 -9.39 18.75
C ALA A 58 10.39 -9.05 19.48
N LEU A 59 9.30 -8.79 18.76
CA LEU A 59 7.95 -8.51 19.31
C LEU A 59 6.87 -9.48 18.81
N GLY A 60 7.19 -10.48 17.97
CA GLY A 60 6.23 -11.48 17.46
C GLY A 60 5.08 -10.93 16.59
N ALA A 61 5.00 -9.61 16.37
CA ALA A 61 3.87 -8.96 15.71
C ALA A 61 3.83 -9.12 14.18
N TYR A 62 4.94 -9.50 13.55
CA TYR A 62 5.06 -9.70 12.11
C TYR A 62 5.76 -11.03 11.82
N SER A 63 5.23 -11.76 10.83
CA SER A 63 5.95 -12.83 10.14
C SER A 63 6.85 -12.21 9.07
N SER A 64 8.09 -12.68 8.98
CA SER A 64 9.06 -12.19 7.99
C SER A 64 9.49 -13.33 7.07
N HIS A 65 9.42 -13.10 5.77
CA HIS A 65 9.79 -14.06 4.72
C HIS A 65 10.87 -13.45 3.83
N PHE A 66 12.00 -14.16 3.69
CA PHE A 66 13.14 -13.71 2.90
C PHE A 66 13.20 -14.44 1.57
N MET A 67 13.29 -13.67 0.49
CA MET A 67 13.47 -14.14 -0.88
C MET A 67 14.88 -13.74 -1.32
N MET A 68 15.68 -14.75 -1.63
CA MET A 68 17.06 -14.59 -2.08
C MET A 68 17.09 -14.72 -3.60
N PRO A 69 17.91 -13.95 -4.32
CA PRO A 69 18.07 -14.17 -5.74
C PRO A 69 18.72 -15.53 -6.02
N ASN A 70 18.28 -16.16 -7.12
CA ASN A 70 19.01 -17.27 -7.74
C ASN A 70 20.31 -16.76 -8.38
N SER A 71 21.28 -17.65 -8.66
CA SER A 71 22.62 -17.27 -9.13
C SER A 71 22.62 -16.32 -10.34
N ASP A 72 21.64 -16.46 -11.22
CA ASP A 72 21.55 -15.71 -12.48
C ASP A 72 20.69 -14.43 -12.34
N ALA A 73 19.71 -14.43 -11.44
CA ALA A 73 18.83 -13.29 -11.15
C ALA A 73 19.45 -12.26 -10.19
N ALA A 74 20.54 -12.62 -9.51
CA ALA A 74 21.25 -11.70 -8.62
C ALA A 74 21.68 -10.41 -9.33
N LEU A 75 21.96 -10.51 -10.64
CA LEU A 75 22.54 -9.46 -11.48
C LEU A 75 21.51 -8.53 -12.15
N ASP A 76 20.21 -8.84 -12.09
CA ASP A 76 19.16 -8.07 -12.75
C ASP A 76 17.90 -7.95 -11.89
N LEU A 77 17.58 -6.72 -11.49
CA LEU A 77 16.39 -6.44 -10.67
C LEU A 77 15.10 -6.87 -11.35
N LEU A 78 14.95 -6.67 -12.65
CA LEU A 78 13.70 -7.01 -13.31
C LEU A 78 13.50 -8.52 -13.37
N LEU A 79 14.58 -9.28 -13.65
CA LEU A 79 14.53 -10.75 -13.60
C LEU A 79 14.25 -11.25 -12.18
N PHE A 80 14.92 -10.68 -11.17
CA PHE A 80 14.66 -11.05 -9.78
C PHE A 80 13.22 -10.79 -9.36
N LEU A 81 12.64 -9.63 -9.71
CA LEU A 81 11.25 -9.32 -9.39
C LEU A 81 10.29 -10.31 -10.08
N GLU A 82 10.58 -10.70 -11.32
CA GLU A 82 9.78 -11.70 -12.03
C GLU A 82 9.88 -13.10 -11.39
N ASP A 83 11.09 -13.51 -11.00
CA ASP A 83 11.33 -14.81 -10.35
C ASP A 83 10.59 -14.94 -9.01
N ILE A 84 10.59 -13.88 -8.19
CA ILE A 84 9.96 -13.92 -6.87
C ILE A 84 8.45 -13.65 -6.93
N ARG A 85 7.91 -13.22 -8.08
CA ARG A 85 6.49 -12.86 -8.23
C ARG A 85 5.57 -13.95 -7.70
N GLN A 86 5.78 -15.19 -8.15
CA GLN A 86 4.96 -16.32 -7.74
C GLN A 86 5.22 -16.68 -6.28
N GLU A 87 6.46 -16.61 -5.81
CA GLU A 87 6.79 -16.87 -4.41
C GLU A 87 6.10 -15.87 -3.46
N MET A 88 6.03 -14.58 -3.84
CA MET A 88 5.31 -13.56 -3.08
C MET A 88 3.82 -13.88 -2.99
N HIS A 89 3.21 -14.26 -4.11
CA HIS A 89 1.81 -14.66 -4.16
C HIS A 89 1.55 -15.87 -3.25
N ASP A 90 2.42 -16.89 -3.31
CA ASP A 90 2.31 -18.12 -2.53
C ASP A 90 2.58 -17.92 -1.03
N ILE A 91 3.19 -16.80 -0.63
CA ILE A 91 3.30 -16.38 0.77
C ILE A 91 2.03 -15.65 1.23
N ILE A 92 1.52 -14.74 0.42
CA ILE A 92 0.41 -13.84 0.78
C ILE A 92 -0.93 -14.58 0.77
N LEU A 93 -1.18 -15.42 -0.24
CA LEU A 93 -2.44 -16.12 -0.44
C LEU A 93 -2.84 -16.98 0.78
N PRO A 94 -2.05 -17.96 1.23
CA PRO A 94 -2.44 -18.81 2.35
C PRO A 94 -2.57 -18.02 3.66
N GLU A 95 -1.71 -17.01 3.89
CA GLU A 95 -1.83 -16.14 5.05
C GLU A 95 -3.13 -15.33 5.03
N LEU A 96 -3.57 -14.86 3.85
CA LEU A 96 -4.82 -14.14 3.69
C LEU A 96 -6.03 -15.07 3.85
N GLU A 97 -5.98 -16.30 3.31
CA GLU A 97 -7.05 -17.30 3.47
C GLU A 97 -7.25 -17.68 4.94
N GLU A 98 -6.15 -17.90 5.67
CA GLU A 98 -6.19 -18.25 7.09
C GLU A 98 -6.68 -17.07 7.95
N LYS A 99 -6.08 -15.88 7.79
CA LYS A 99 -6.31 -14.74 8.68
C LYS A 99 -7.46 -13.85 8.24
N ARG A 100 -7.97 -14.04 7.01
CA ARG A 100 -9.00 -13.24 6.31
C ARG A 100 -8.64 -11.78 6.04
N SER A 101 -7.65 -11.25 6.74
CA SER A 101 -7.17 -9.88 6.56
C SER A 101 -5.76 -9.76 7.11
N ILE A 102 -4.85 -9.26 6.26
CA ILE A 102 -3.45 -9.08 6.61
C ILE A 102 -2.99 -7.68 6.21
N LYS A 103 -1.99 -7.16 6.92
CA LYS A 103 -1.22 -6.00 6.49
C LYS A 103 0.17 -6.48 6.10
N CYS A 104 0.63 -6.10 4.93
CA CYS A 104 1.95 -6.49 4.43
C CYS A 104 2.76 -5.27 3.99
N TYR A 105 4.08 -5.39 4.06
CA TYR A 105 4.98 -4.48 3.36
C TYR A 105 6.27 -5.19 2.98
N TYR A 106 6.90 -4.64 1.96
CA TYR A 106 8.10 -5.22 1.36
C TYR A 106 9.31 -4.35 1.68
N VAL A 107 10.45 -4.99 1.86
CA VAL A 107 11.73 -4.32 2.05
C VAL A 107 12.75 -4.96 1.10
N SER A 108 13.31 -4.17 0.20
CA SER A 108 14.36 -4.61 -0.71
C SER A 108 15.71 -4.12 -0.22
N LYS A 109 16.66 -5.02 -0.01
CA LYS A 109 18.05 -4.66 0.25
C LYS A 109 18.85 -4.84 -1.03
N ILE A 110 19.40 -3.74 -1.55
CA ILE A 110 20.13 -3.73 -2.81
C ILE A 110 21.56 -3.29 -2.54
N ARG A 111 22.55 -3.97 -3.13
CA ARG A 111 23.96 -3.56 -3.04
C ARG A 111 24.30 -2.63 -4.21
N PHE A 112 25.08 -1.60 -3.96
CA PHE A 112 25.66 -0.73 -4.99
C PHE A 112 27.16 -0.68 -4.79
N SER A 113 27.88 -0.38 -5.86
CA SER A 113 29.33 -0.23 -5.83
C SER A 113 29.74 1.03 -6.56
N MET A 114 30.86 1.57 -6.14
CA MET A 114 31.51 2.71 -6.78
C MET A 114 32.99 2.38 -6.90
N GLU A 115 33.56 2.59 -8.07
CA GLU A 115 35.01 2.58 -8.21
C GLU A 115 35.55 3.93 -7.72
N THR A 116 36.43 3.87 -6.74
CA THR A 116 37.13 5.06 -6.26
C THR A 116 38.23 5.44 -7.26
N PRO A 117 38.69 6.71 -7.26
CA PRO A 117 39.81 7.14 -8.10
C PRO A 117 41.12 6.36 -7.84
N VAL A 118 41.21 5.66 -6.71
CA VAL A 118 42.36 4.85 -6.28
C VAL A 118 42.28 3.42 -6.84
N GLY A 119 41.16 3.05 -7.49
CA GLY A 119 40.92 1.72 -8.06
C GLY A 119 40.25 0.73 -7.10
N ASP A 120 39.95 1.14 -5.87
CA ASP A 120 39.23 0.32 -4.90
C ASP A 120 37.72 0.44 -5.09
N ALA A 121 36.98 -0.66 -4.88
CA ALA A 121 35.52 -0.67 -4.91
C ALA A 121 34.94 -0.35 -3.52
N GLU A 122 34.17 0.73 -3.41
CA GLU A 122 33.33 1.01 -2.25
C GLU A 122 31.94 0.43 -2.45
N TYR A 123 31.33 -0.08 -1.39
CA TYR A 123 29.99 -0.68 -1.44
C TYR A 123 29.02 0.03 -0.48
N CYS A 124 27.77 0.21 -0.91
CA CYS A 124 26.67 0.53 -0.01
C CYS A 124 25.50 -0.44 -0.19
N SER A 125 24.63 -0.53 0.81
CA SER A 125 23.48 -1.46 0.78
C SER A 125 22.21 -0.82 1.34
N PRO A 126 21.59 0.14 0.62
CA PRO A 126 20.36 0.79 1.05
C PRO A 126 19.19 -0.20 1.13
N TYR A 127 18.24 0.16 2.00
CA TYR A 127 16.97 -0.53 2.17
C TYR A 127 15.85 0.30 1.55
N PHE A 128 15.15 -0.26 0.57
CA PHE A 128 14.00 0.35 -0.07
C PHE A 128 12.73 -0.27 0.51
N ARG A 129 11.97 0.54 1.26
CA ARG A 129 10.74 0.07 1.92
C ARG A 129 9.50 0.47 1.13
N ASN A 130 8.62 -0.50 0.91
CA ASN A 130 7.31 -0.26 0.32
C ASN A 130 6.29 0.28 1.32
N LYS A 131 5.22 0.90 0.80
CA LYS A 131 4.10 1.32 1.66
C LYS A 131 3.43 0.07 2.22
N VAL A 132 2.84 0.20 3.41
CA VAL A 132 2.02 -0.86 3.97
C VAL A 132 0.75 -0.99 3.15
N VAL A 133 0.47 -2.20 2.68
CA VAL A 133 -0.75 -2.59 1.98
C VAL A 133 -1.59 -3.41 2.95
N ILE A 134 -2.92 -3.24 2.89
CA ILE A 134 -3.86 -4.07 3.63
C ILE A 134 -4.53 -4.99 2.62
N GLU A 135 -4.30 -6.28 2.74
CA GLU A 135 -4.86 -7.32 1.87
C GLU A 135 -6.13 -7.90 2.48
N LEU A 136 -7.14 -8.06 1.64
CA LEU A 136 -8.48 -8.54 1.99
C LEU A 136 -9.12 -9.39 0.92
N ASP A 137 -8.79 -9.09 -0.33
CA ASP A 137 -9.37 -9.70 -1.50
C ASP A 137 -8.23 -10.37 -2.25
N ILE A 138 -8.39 -11.68 -2.45
CA ILE A 138 -7.44 -12.52 -3.16
C ILE A 138 -7.21 -12.00 -4.59
N SER A 139 -8.23 -11.43 -5.23
CA SER A 139 -8.13 -10.91 -6.58
C SER A 139 -7.22 -9.67 -6.71
N MET A 140 -7.01 -8.95 -5.60
CA MET A 140 -6.18 -7.74 -5.57
C MET A 140 -4.70 -8.02 -5.33
N ILE A 141 -4.34 -9.24 -4.89
CA ILE A 141 -2.96 -9.59 -4.54
C ILE A 141 -2.00 -9.32 -5.71
N ALA A 142 -2.37 -9.76 -6.92
CA ALA A 142 -1.53 -9.60 -8.11
C ALA A 142 -1.27 -8.11 -8.43
N GLU A 143 -2.30 -7.27 -8.32
CA GLU A 143 -2.17 -5.83 -8.54
C GLU A 143 -1.25 -5.18 -7.49
N HIS A 144 -1.43 -5.53 -6.22
CA HIS A 144 -0.62 -4.98 -5.13
C HIS A 144 0.86 -5.39 -5.21
N ILE A 145 1.15 -6.61 -5.70
CA ILE A 145 2.52 -7.05 -5.99
C ILE A 145 3.14 -6.17 -7.11
N GLU A 146 2.40 -5.88 -8.18
CA GLU A 146 2.89 -5.01 -9.25
C GLU A 146 3.15 -3.58 -8.78
N GLN A 147 2.23 -3.01 -8.01
CA GLN A 147 2.42 -1.68 -7.39
C GLN A 147 3.67 -1.65 -6.49
N ALA A 148 3.93 -2.75 -5.78
CA ALA A 148 5.13 -2.91 -4.97
C ALA A 148 6.41 -2.96 -5.84
N PHE A 149 6.39 -3.69 -6.95
CA PHE A 149 7.51 -3.75 -7.90
C PHE A 149 7.81 -2.40 -8.54
N ASP A 150 6.78 -1.69 -9.00
CA ASP A 150 6.94 -0.37 -9.59
C ASP A 150 7.51 0.63 -8.59
N LYS A 151 7.10 0.57 -7.33
CA LYS A 151 7.70 1.40 -6.27
C LYS A 151 9.18 1.11 -6.08
N VAL A 152 9.61 -0.15 -6.11
CA VAL A 152 11.02 -0.54 -5.99
C VAL A 152 11.82 0.01 -7.18
N LYS A 153 11.31 -0.16 -8.42
CA LYS A 153 11.93 0.37 -9.65
C LYS A 153 12.09 1.90 -9.58
N LEU A 154 11.07 2.62 -9.11
CA LEU A 154 11.11 4.07 -8.93
C LEU A 154 12.15 4.48 -7.87
N SER A 155 12.15 3.80 -6.72
CA SER A 155 13.09 4.11 -5.63
C SER A 155 14.55 3.88 -6.04
N LEU A 156 14.80 2.82 -6.83
CA LEU A 156 16.11 2.57 -7.43
C LEU A 156 16.51 3.71 -8.38
N ASN A 157 15.62 4.09 -9.29
CA ASN A 157 15.90 5.17 -10.26
C ASN A 157 16.20 6.50 -9.57
N ASP A 158 15.47 6.83 -8.52
CA ASP A 158 15.69 8.06 -7.76
C ASP A 158 17.01 8.01 -6.98
N PHE A 159 17.38 6.84 -6.44
CA PHE A 159 18.69 6.64 -5.82
C PHE A 159 19.83 6.85 -6.83
N LEU A 160 19.74 6.25 -8.02
CA LEU A 160 20.76 6.39 -9.07
C LEU A 160 20.90 7.82 -9.59
N LYS A 161 19.80 8.58 -9.71
CA LYS A 161 19.85 10.00 -10.11
C LYS A 161 20.56 10.88 -9.09
N ASN A 162 20.32 10.61 -7.80
CA ASN A 162 20.82 11.45 -6.71
C ASN A 162 22.23 11.04 -6.26
N GLY A 163 22.62 9.79 -6.49
CA GLY A 163 23.91 9.23 -6.11
C GLY A 163 24.85 9.08 -7.31
N SER A 164 25.08 10.15 -8.08
CA SER A 164 25.78 10.17 -9.39
C SER A 164 27.10 9.40 -9.54
N VAL A 165 27.71 8.95 -8.44
CA VAL A 165 28.96 8.16 -8.43
C VAL A 165 28.71 6.67 -8.12
N TRP A 166 27.50 6.29 -7.68
CA TRP A 166 27.12 4.92 -7.39
C TRP A 166 26.63 4.21 -8.65
N VAL A 167 27.31 3.13 -9.00
CA VAL A 167 26.86 2.20 -10.04
C VAL A 167 26.03 1.10 -9.36
N PHE A 168 24.96 0.68 -10.03
CA PHE A 168 24.20 -0.48 -9.59
C PHE A 168 25.13 -1.70 -9.58
N ASP A 169 25.48 -2.15 -8.39
CA ASP A 169 26.20 -3.40 -8.21
C ASP A 169 25.18 -4.51 -8.23
N SER A 170 25.55 -5.53 -8.97
CA SER A 170 24.74 -6.61 -9.48
C SER A 170 24.28 -7.61 -8.43
N VAL A 171 23.88 -7.17 -7.22
CA VAL A 171 23.38 -8.06 -6.17
C VAL A 171 22.26 -7.41 -5.38
N ILE A 172 21.02 -7.81 -5.67
CA ILE A 172 19.96 -7.73 -4.67
C ILE A 172 20.35 -8.68 -3.55
N SER A 173 20.57 -8.14 -2.36
CA SER A 173 20.96 -8.98 -1.23
C SER A 173 19.81 -9.90 -0.82
N HIS A 174 18.58 -9.36 -0.80
CA HIS A 174 17.33 -10.08 -0.62
C HIS A 174 16.15 -9.10 -0.75
N MET A 175 14.95 -9.66 -0.93
CA MET A 175 13.71 -8.98 -0.60
C MET A 175 13.07 -9.67 0.62
N GLU A 176 12.49 -8.87 1.50
CA GLU A 176 11.78 -9.33 2.68
C GLU A 176 10.29 -8.93 2.57
N ILE A 177 9.39 -9.90 2.72
CA ILE A 177 7.97 -9.65 2.95
C ILE A 177 7.71 -9.70 4.45
N LYS A 178 7.10 -8.66 4.98
CA LYS A 178 6.61 -8.64 6.36
C LYS A 178 5.10 -8.64 6.36
N THR A 179 4.50 -9.69 6.91
CA THR A 179 3.05 -9.87 7.04
C THR A 179 2.64 -9.82 8.50
N ALA A 180 1.46 -9.28 8.78
CA ALA A 180 0.85 -9.34 10.10
C ALA A 180 -0.65 -9.45 9.95
N THR A 181 -1.32 -10.10 10.91
CA THR A 181 -2.77 -10.08 10.99
C THR A 181 -3.23 -8.63 11.06
N TYR A 182 -4.08 -8.24 10.10
CA TYR A 182 -4.79 -6.98 10.18
C TYR A 182 -6.12 -7.29 10.83
N HIS A 183 -6.33 -6.83 12.05
CA HIS A 183 -7.65 -6.96 12.64
C HIS A 183 -8.58 -5.99 11.94
N LEU A 184 -9.35 -6.50 10.98
CA LEU A 184 -10.48 -5.79 10.40
C LEU A 184 -11.30 -5.17 11.51
N LEU A 185 -11.63 -3.90 11.37
CA LEU A 185 -12.37 -3.20 12.40
C LEU A 185 -13.81 -3.66 12.32
N ALA A 186 -14.16 -4.72 13.06
CA ALA A 186 -15.52 -5.21 13.13
C ALA A 186 -16.44 -4.06 13.59
N PRO A 187 -17.41 -3.62 12.78
CA PRO A 187 -18.44 -2.71 13.27
C PRO A 187 -19.18 -3.48 14.35
N ARG A 188 -19.20 -2.95 15.57
CA ARG A 188 -20.06 -3.47 16.62
C ARG A 188 -21.32 -2.62 16.67
N SER A 189 -22.30 -3.15 17.40
CA SER A 189 -23.48 -2.41 17.83
C SER A 189 -23.09 -1.15 18.60
N TYR A 190 -24.07 -0.29 18.83
CA TYR A 190 -24.00 0.90 19.69
C TYR A 190 -22.94 0.86 20.78
N ILE A 191 -22.11 1.90 20.81
CA ILE A 191 -21.18 2.20 21.91
C ILE A 191 -21.60 3.53 22.53
N PRO A 192 -21.77 3.62 23.86
CA PRO A 192 -22.11 4.88 24.50
C PRO A 192 -21.01 5.92 24.26
N LEU A 193 -21.41 7.17 24.00
CA LEU A 193 -20.45 8.25 23.83
C LEU A 193 -19.70 8.48 25.16
N PRO A 194 -18.38 8.79 25.11
CA PRO A 194 -17.66 9.36 26.23
C PRO A 194 -18.40 10.57 26.83
N SER A 195 -18.37 10.74 28.15
CA SER A 195 -19.17 11.73 28.88
C SER A 195 -19.00 13.16 28.36
N LYS A 196 -17.77 13.56 28.01
CA LYS A 196 -17.46 14.86 27.42
C LYS A 196 -18.14 15.10 26.07
N LEU A 197 -18.22 14.07 25.22
CA LEU A 197 -18.89 14.14 23.93
C LEU A 197 -20.41 14.12 24.08
N ALA A 198 -20.92 13.27 24.98
CA ALA A 198 -22.35 13.22 25.30
C ALA A 198 -22.87 14.57 25.84
N ALA A 199 -22.08 15.24 26.68
CA ALA A 199 -22.43 16.54 27.25
C ALA A 199 -22.56 17.65 26.19
N LYS A 200 -21.81 17.57 25.08
CA LYS A 200 -21.88 18.56 23.99
C LYS A 200 -23.19 18.49 23.20
N LYS A 201 -23.92 17.37 23.25
CA LYS A 201 -25.18 17.15 22.50
C LYS A 201 -25.09 17.47 20.99
N ALA A 202 -23.88 17.44 20.42
CA ALA A 202 -23.61 17.78 19.02
C ALA A 202 -23.57 16.55 18.10
N LEU A 203 -23.75 15.35 18.65
CA LEU A 203 -23.61 14.06 17.98
C LEU A 203 -24.91 13.28 18.08
N ILE A 204 -25.34 12.69 16.98
CA ILE A 204 -26.39 11.68 16.96
C ILE A 204 -25.70 10.32 17.03
N ASN A 205 -25.73 9.70 18.21
CA ASN A 205 -25.14 8.37 18.41
C ASN A 205 -26.22 7.29 18.16
N ILE A 206 -26.19 6.67 16.99
CA ILE A 206 -27.22 5.73 16.56
C ILE A 206 -27.19 4.43 17.39
N LYS A 207 -28.33 4.09 17.98
CA LYS A 207 -28.52 2.89 18.81
C LYS A 207 -28.82 1.66 17.96
N ASN A 208 -27.82 1.13 17.25
CA ASN A 208 -27.96 -0.08 16.44
C ASN A 208 -27.51 -1.35 17.19
N VAL A 209 -28.14 -2.49 16.89
CA VAL A 209 -27.76 -3.83 17.42
C VAL A 209 -27.01 -4.68 16.40
N ASP A 210 -27.00 -4.26 15.14
CA ASP A 210 -26.35 -4.94 14.04
C ASP A 210 -24.92 -4.40 13.79
N LYS A 211 -24.30 -4.80 12.68
CA LYS A 211 -22.98 -4.33 12.26
C LYS A 211 -23.06 -3.24 11.18
N LYS A 212 -24.19 -2.51 11.10
CA LYS A 212 -24.46 -1.52 10.06
C LYS A 212 -24.41 -0.08 10.57
N CYS A 213 -23.71 0.19 11.68
CA CYS A 213 -23.66 1.51 12.32
C CYS A 213 -23.36 2.66 11.33
N LEU A 214 -22.44 2.45 10.38
CA LEU A 214 -22.15 3.45 9.37
C LEU A 214 -23.31 3.69 8.39
N VAL A 215 -23.99 2.64 7.93
CA VAL A 215 -25.18 2.78 7.07
C VAL A 215 -26.18 3.68 7.78
N TRP A 216 -26.43 3.39 9.06
CA TRP A 216 -27.38 4.17 9.85
C TRP A 216 -26.92 5.60 10.09
N CYS A 217 -25.63 5.85 10.36
CA CYS A 217 -25.10 7.19 10.56
C CYS A 217 -25.16 8.04 9.27
N VAL A 218 -24.83 7.44 8.12
CA VAL A 218 -24.94 8.13 6.82
C VAL A 218 -26.40 8.45 6.51
N LEU A 219 -27.32 7.50 6.69
CA LEU A 219 -28.75 7.74 6.50
C LEU A 219 -29.28 8.81 7.47
N ALA A 220 -28.85 8.81 8.73
CA ALA A 220 -29.23 9.84 9.70
C ALA A 220 -28.71 11.23 9.31
N ALA A 221 -27.53 11.31 8.69
CA ALA A 221 -26.98 12.57 8.18
C ALA A 221 -27.69 13.06 6.90
N LEU A 222 -28.25 12.14 6.11
CA LEU A 222 -29.02 12.46 4.90
C LEU A 222 -30.47 12.82 5.22
N TYR A 223 -31.07 12.11 6.18
CA TYR A 223 -32.47 12.20 6.54
C TYR A 223 -32.62 12.63 8.00
N LEU A 224 -32.72 13.94 8.20
CA LEU A 224 -32.82 14.53 9.53
C LEU A 224 -34.18 14.18 10.16
N VAL A 225 -34.15 13.65 11.38
CA VAL A 225 -35.31 13.32 12.20
C VAL A 225 -35.26 14.16 13.47
N GLU A 226 -36.36 14.80 13.84
CA GLU A 226 -36.40 15.69 15.01
C GLU A 226 -36.55 14.94 16.32
N LEU A 227 -37.39 13.90 16.33
CA LEU A 227 -37.73 13.15 17.53
C LEU A 227 -37.01 11.80 17.55
N TYR A 228 -36.15 11.62 18.56
CA TYR A 228 -35.37 10.39 18.76
C TYR A 228 -34.56 9.95 17.54
N PRO A 229 -33.73 10.83 16.95
CA PRO A 229 -32.92 10.52 15.77
C PRO A 229 -31.94 9.37 15.98
N GLU A 230 -31.69 8.93 17.21
CA GLU A 230 -30.81 7.81 17.46
C GLU A 230 -31.41 6.43 17.10
N ARG A 231 -32.71 6.35 16.80
CA ARG A 231 -33.40 5.06 16.58
C ARG A 231 -33.28 4.57 15.14
N VAL A 232 -32.75 3.36 14.97
CA VAL A 232 -32.60 2.70 13.66
C VAL A 232 -33.93 2.55 12.91
N SER A 233 -35.06 2.40 13.61
CA SER A 233 -36.38 2.21 12.99
C SER A 233 -36.77 3.33 12.02
N HIS A 234 -36.27 4.55 12.21
CA HIS A 234 -36.53 5.67 11.28
C HIS A 234 -35.85 5.48 9.93
N TYR A 235 -34.69 4.81 9.92
CA TYR A 235 -33.82 4.69 8.75
C TYR A 235 -33.94 3.34 8.05
N LEU A 236 -34.53 2.35 8.74
CA LEU A 236 -34.70 0.98 8.22
C LEU A 236 -35.37 0.95 6.82
N PRO A 237 -36.43 1.75 6.53
CA PRO A 237 -37.03 1.77 5.19
C PRO A 237 -36.09 2.29 4.09
N LEU A 238 -35.13 3.13 4.46
CA LEU A 238 -34.20 3.82 3.56
C LEU A 238 -32.90 3.03 3.34
N GLN A 239 -32.76 1.85 3.96
CA GLN A 239 -31.53 1.07 3.95
C GLN A 239 -31.06 0.73 2.53
N GLN A 240 -31.98 0.58 1.57
CA GLN A 240 -31.66 0.24 0.17
C GLN A 240 -31.19 1.45 -0.66
N GLU A 241 -31.35 2.68 -0.17
CA GLU A 241 -30.95 3.88 -0.89
C GLU A 241 -29.43 4.08 -0.87
N LEU A 242 -28.74 3.52 0.15
CA LEU A 242 -27.30 3.60 0.27
C LEU A 242 -26.61 2.42 -0.44
N ARG A 243 -25.87 2.73 -1.50
CA ARG A 243 -25.12 1.77 -2.31
C ARG A 243 -23.75 1.49 -1.67
N LEU A 244 -23.57 0.29 -1.13
CA LEU A 244 -22.31 -0.11 -0.48
C LEU A 244 -21.29 -0.73 -1.46
N GLY A 245 -21.73 -1.13 -2.66
CA GLY A 245 -20.87 -1.85 -3.62
C GLY A 245 -20.35 -3.17 -3.04
N ASN A 246 -19.10 -3.52 -3.35
CA ASN A 246 -18.43 -4.71 -2.82
C ASN A 246 -17.78 -4.48 -1.45
N VAL A 247 -18.03 -3.32 -0.81
CA VAL A 247 -17.34 -2.97 0.42
C VAL A 247 -17.99 -3.68 1.61
N THR A 248 -17.26 -4.60 2.23
CA THR A 248 -17.74 -5.41 3.35
C THR A 248 -17.53 -4.75 4.72
N CYS A 249 -16.63 -3.76 4.86
CA CYS A 249 -16.41 -3.03 6.12
C CYS A 249 -15.58 -1.72 5.94
N LEU A 250 -15.96 -0.65 6.66
CA LEU A 250 -15.55 0.74 6.33
C LEU A 250 -14.35 1.31 7.06
N VAL A 251 -13.69 0.58 7.94
CA VAL A 251 -12.43 1.17 8.43
C VAL A 251 -11.29 1.01 7.41
N GLN A 252 -11.51 0.21 6.36
CA GLN A 252 -10.77 0.36 5.10
C GLN A 252 -11.27 1.50 4.22
N SER A 253 -12.56 1.84 4.28
CA SER A 253 -13.13 2.90 3.45
C SER A 253 -12.90 4.31 4.00
N CYS A 254 -12.23 4.47 5.13
CA CYS A 254 -11.67 5.76 5.53
C CYS A 254 -10.53 6.18 4.58
N LYS A 255 -10.14 5.36 3.60
CA LYS A 255 -9.21 5.76 2.52
C LYS A 255 -9.72 5.40 1.12
N ASP A 256 -10.71 4.53 1.02
CA ASP A 256 -11.35 4.19 -0.24
C ASP A 256 -12.63 5.03 -0.45
N PRO A 257 -12.63 5.96 -1.43
CA PRO A 257 -13.78 6.81 -1.74
C PRO A 257 -14.92 6.06 -2.46
N THR A 258 -14.93 4.72 -2.52
CA THR A 258 -15.97 3.94 -3.21
C THR A 258 -17.39 4.33 -2.80
N ILE A 259 -17.71 4.39 -1.50
CA ILE A 259 -19.07 4.74 -1.06
C ILE A 259 -19.41 6.20 -1.35
N GLU A 260 -18.43 7.08 -1.19
CA GLU A 260 -18.55 8.50 -1.52
C GLU A 260 -18.88 8.69 -3.01
N LYS A 261 -18.20 7.94 -3.89
CA LYS A 261 -18.42 7.96 -5.35
C LYS A 261 -19.75 7.33 -5.74
N LEU A 262 -20.07 6.14 -5.22
CA LEU A 262 -21.27 5.39 -5.59
C LEU A 262 -22.57 6.12 -5.23
N ASN A 263 -22.53 6.93 -4.18
CA ASN A 263 -23.70 7.64 -3.66
C ASN A 263 -23.64 9.15 -3.89
N ASN A 264 -22.61 9.65 -4.59
CA ASN A 264 -22.41 11.08 -4.81
C ASN A 264 -22.37 11.91 -3.51
N LEU A 265 -21.68 11.41 -2.48
CA LEU A 265 -21.58 12.03 -1.16
C LEU A 265 -20.24 12.74 -0.98
N ARG A 266 -20.12 13.50 0.12
CA ARG A 266 -18.86 14.05 0.65
C ARG A 266 -18.78 13.65 2.12
N ILE A 267 -17.85 12.75 2.48
CA ILE A 267 -17.79 12.17 3.84
C ILE A 267 -16.46 12.52 4.49
N ASN A 268 -16.51 13.02 5.73
CA ASN A 268 -15.35 13.17 6.60
C ASN A 268 -15.51 12.23 7.79
N VAL A 269 -14.42 11.62 8.23
CA VAL A 269 -14.39 10.74 9.41
C VAL A 269 -13.37 11.29 10.39
N PHE A 270 -13.81 11.50 11.62
CA PHE A 270 -12.98 11.94 12.73
C PHE A 270 -12.83 10.81 13.74
N GLY A 271 -11.68 10.69 14.38
CA GLY A 271 -11.44 9.82 15.52
C GLY A 271 -11.54 10.59 16.83
N TYR A 272 -11.67 9.85 17.93
CA TYR A 272 -11.59 10.40 19.29
C TYR A 272 -10.67 9.53 20.16
N GLU A 273 -9.60 10.13 20.67
CA GLU A 273 -8.59 9.51 21.52
C GLU A 273 -8.01 10.57 22.44
N ASP A 274 -7.65 10.22 23.68
CA ASP A 274 -7.09 11.14 24.69
C ASP A 274 -7.88 12.45 24.85
N GLU A 275 -9.20 12.36 24.74
CA GLU A 275 -10.14 13.47 24.81
C GLU A 275 -10.09 14.49 23.66
N GLU A 276 -9.32 14.21 22.63
CA GLU A 276 -9.15 15.04 21.44
C GLU A 276 -9.83 14.42 20.21
N VAL A 277 -10.34 15.30 19.34
CA VAL A 277 -10.92 14.90 18.04
C VAL A 277 -9.87 15.14 16.96
N PHE A 278 -9.59 14.13 16.13
CA PHE A 278 -8.59 14.21 15.07
C PHE A 278 -9.13 13.65 13.74
N PRO A 279 -8.66 14.12 12.59
CA PRO A 279 -9.14 13.62 11.30
C PRO A 279 -8.59 12.22 11.00
N LEU A 280 -9.47 11.26 10.69
CA LEU A 280 -9.11 9.94 10.17
C LEU A 280 -9.20 9.89 8.64
N TYR A 281 -10.19 10.58 8.08
CA TYR A 281 -10.40 10.74 6.65
C TYR A 281 -11.03 12.09 6.37
N ILE A 282 -10.48 12.81 5.41
CA ILE A 282 -11.07 14.04 4.89
C ILE A 282 -11.30 13.82 3.41
N SER A 283 -12.55 13.99 2.98
CA SER A 283 -12.93 13.89 1.58
C SER A 283 -12.16 14.92 0.76
N LYS A 284 -11.64 14.49 -0.40
CA LYS A 284 -11.03 15.38 -1.39
C LYS A 284 -12.05 16.12 -2.25
N ARG A 285 -13.31 15.70 -2.18
CA ARG A 285 -14.41 16.39 -2.85
C ARG A 285 -14.75 17.69 -2.14
N GLU A 286 -14.99 18.71 -2.95
CA GLU A 286 -15.47 20.02 -2.51
C GLU A 286 -16.95 20.22 -2.85
N ASP A 287 -17.49 19.39 -3.74
CA ASP A 287 -18.89 19.36 -4.09
C ASP A 287 -19.71 18.64 -3.02
N ASN A 288 -20.93 19.14 -2.78
CA ASN A 288 -21.91 18.67 -1.79
C ASN A 288 -21.62 19.03 -0.32
N ARG A 289 -22.67 18.94 0.49
CA ARG A 289 -22.61 19.10 1.95
C ARG A 289 -21.77 17.98 2.55
N ALA A 290 -20.81 18.34 3.40
CA ALA A 290 -20.01 17.37 4.12
C ALA A 290 -20.84 16.63 5.18
N ILE A 291 -20.79 15.31 5.16
CA ILE A 291 -21.25 14.43 6.23
C ILE A 291 -20.06 14.18 7.15
N ASN A 292 -20.14 14.61 8.40
CA ASN A 292 -19.09 14.41 9.39
C ASN A 292 -19.48 13.24 10.30
N LEU A 293 -18.67 12.18 10.30
CA LEU A 293 -18.85 10.99 11.13
C LEU A 293 -17.79 10.97 12.24
N LEU A 294 -18.15 10.45 13.42
CA LEU A 294 -17.22 10.32 14.54
C LEU A 294 -17.01 8.86 14.91
N TYR A 295 -15.81 8.38 14.62
CA TYR A 295 -15.36 7.06 14.99
C TYR A 295 -14.84 7.02 16.44
N ILE A 296 -15.40 6.13 17.25
CA ILE A 296 -14.99 5.88 18.64
C ILE A 296 -14.64 4.42 18.87
N THR A 297 -13.74 4.18 19.84
CA THR A 297 -13.36 2.84 20.28
C THR A 297 -13.52 2.71 21.80
N GLN A 298 -13.93 1.52 22.26
CA GLN A 298 -14.02 1.17 23.67
C GLN A 298 -13.61 -0.30 23.85
N GLY A 299 -12.39 -0.53 24.37
CA GLY A 299 -11.77 -1.87 24.38
C GLY A 299 -11.65 -2.42 22.95
N ASP A 300 -12.16 -3.63 22.71
CA ASP A 300 -12.27 -4.21 21.35
C ASP A 300 -13.50 -3.69 20.57
N GLY A 301 -14.37 -2.90 21.21
CA GLY A 301 -15.57 -2.29 20.63
C GLY A 301 -15.25 -1.07 19.77
N LYS A 302 -15.92 -0.94 18.61
CA LYS A 302 -15.74 0.15 17.64
C LYS A 302 -17.10 0.60 17.07
N HIS A 303 -17.37 1.91 16.99
CA HIS A 303 -18.66 2.52 16.58
C HIS A 303 -18.46 3.87 15.86
N TYR A 304 -19.44 4.31 15.06
CA TYR A 304 -19.46 5.55 14.26
C TYR A 304 -20.49 6.56 14.76
#